data_AF-A0AAW4YBU9-F1
#
_entry.id   AF-A0AAW4YBU9-F1
#
_cell.length_a   1.000
_cell.length_b   1.000
_cell.length_c   1.000
_cell.angle_alpha   90.00
_cell.angle_beta   90.00
_cell.angle_gamma   90.00
#
_symmetry.space_group_name_H-M   'P 1'
#
loop_
_entity.id
_entity.type
_entity.pdbx_description
1 polymer ?
#
loop_
_entity_poly.entity_id
_entity_poly.type
_entity_poly.pdbx_seq_one_letter_code
_entity_poly.pdbx_strand_id
1 'polypeptide(L)'
;MINIDIYQHFRQEEYELIDQLSDKCDQAEQHYAPVLTHFLDPRGQYILEVICGSYEDLNVSFYGGPNVERKRAIISPNYYEPKESDFDLTLMEIDYP
;
A
#
# COMPACT_ATOMS: atom_id res chain seq x y z
N MET A 1 17.75 2.69 -6.63
CA MET A 1 18.78 2.48 -5.59
C MET A 1 18.05 2.60 -4.27
N ILE A 2 17.83 1.50 -3.56
CA ILE A 2 17.08 1.51 -2.30
C ILE A 2 17.85 2.41 -1.34
N ASN A 3 17.24 3.52 -0.95
CA ASN A 3 17.85 4.44 -0.02
C ASN A 3 18.00 3.71 1.31
N ILE A 4 19.24 3.40 1.69
CA ILE A 4 19.62 2.83 2.99
C ILE A 4 19.01 3.66 4.14
N ASP A 5 18.68 4.92 3.87
CA ASP A 5 17.94 5.84 4.73
C ASP A 5 16.58 5.28 5.21
N ILE A 6 15.81 4.60 4.34
CA ILE A 6 14.46 4.14 4.70
C ILE A 6 14.52 3.15 5.86
N TYR A 7 15.40 2.14 5.80
CA TYR A 7 15.53 1.14 6.86
C TYR A 7 15.95 1.75 8.22
N GLN A 8 16.69 2.87 8.23
CA GLN A 8 17.11 3.52 9.47
C GLN A 8 15.94 4.12 10.27
N HIS A 9 14.80 4.35 9.62
CA HIS A 9 13.58 4.86 10.26
C HIS A 9 12.69 3.75 10.87
N PHE A 10 13.07 2.48 10.70
CA PHE A 10 12.25 1.33 11.08
C PHE A 10 12.99 0.33 11.96
N ARG A 11 12.22 -0.51 12.65
CA ARG A 11 12.77 -1.59 13.48
C ARG A 11 13.10 -2.79 12.62
N GLN A 12 14.04 -3.62 13.09
CA GLN A 12 14.47 -4.81 12.36
C GLN A 12 13.32 -5.79 12.10
N GLU A 13 12.35 -5.90 13.00
CA GLU A 13 11.16 -6.74 12.78
C GLU A 13 10.28 -6.27 11.60
N GLU A 14 10.45 -5.04 11.12
CA GLU A 14 9.66 -4.45 10.04
C GLU A 14 10.32 -4.63 8.66
N TYR A 15 11.56 -5.13 8.60
CA TYR A 15 12.34 -5.18 7.37
C TYR A 15 11.71 -6.08 6.31
N GLU A 16 11.19 -7.24 6.70
CA GLU A 16 10.49 -8.13 5.74
C GLU A 16 9.27 -7.44 5.12
N LEU A 17 8.55 -6.63 5.88
CA LEU A 17 7.41 -5.87 5.37
C LEU A 17 7.86 -4.73 4.45
N ILE A 18 8.96 -4.05 4.79
CA ILE A 18 9.55 -3.01 3.95
C ILE A 18 9.96 -3.58 2.59
N ASP A 19 10.62 -4.74 2.58
CA ASP A 19 11.06 -5.40 1.36
C ASP A 19 9.84 -5.74 0.48
N GLN A 20 8.82 -6.37 1.06
CA GLN A 20 7.59 -6.73 0.34
C GLN A 20 6.84 -5.52 -0.23
N LEU A 21 6.81 -4.40 0.49
CA LEU A 21 6.14 -3.18 0.06
C LEU A 21 6.97 -2.42 -0.99
N SER A 22 8.29 -2.42 -0.85
CA SER A 22 9.21 -1.84 -1.84
C SER A 22 9.11 -2.57 -3.18
N ASP A 23 9.06 -3.90 -3.15
CA ASP A 23 8.86 -4.72 -4.35
C ASP A 23 7.56 -4.36 -5.08
N LYS A 24 6.51 -3.95 -4.35
CA LYS A 24 5.24 -3.52 -4.95
C LYS A 24 5.32 -2.12 -5.58
N CYS A 25 6.04 -1.20 -4.94
CA CYS A 25 6.32 0.11 -5.54
C CYS A 25 7.15 -0.04 -6.80
N ASP A 26 8.20 -0.87 -6.76
CA ASP A 26 9.03 -1.18 -7.93
C ASP A 26 8.20 -1.79 -9.07
N GLN A 27 7.25 -2.69 -8.77
CA GLN A 27 6.33 -3.22 -9.78
C GLN A 27 5.46 -2.12 -10.41
N ALA A 28 4.91 -1.21 -9.61
CA ALA A 28 4.08 -0.12 -10.10
C ALA A 28 4.89 0.86 -10.96
N GLU A 29 6.13 1.15 -10.58
CA GLU A 29 7.06 2.00 -11.34
C GLU A 29 7.48 1.33 -12.66
N GLN A 30 7.96 0.09 -12.61
CA GLN A 30 8.48 -0.64 -13.77
C GLN A 30 7.40 -0.93 -14.83
N HIS A 31 6.21 -1.28 -14.40
CA HIS A 31 5.09 -1.55 -15.31
C HIS A 31 4.27 -0.31 -15.64
N TYR A 32 4.55 0.80 -14.95
CA TYR A 32 3.79 2.04 -15.06
C TYR A 32 2.29 1.76 -14.98
N ALA A 33 1.89 0.96 -14.00
CA ALA A 33 0.54 0.43 -13.83
C ALA A 33 0.16 0.30 -12.34
N PRO A 34 -1.12 0.41 -11.98
CA PRO A 34 -1.54 0.32 -10.57
C PRO A 34 -1.34 -1.09 -10.00
N VAL A 35 -0.88 -1.14 -8.75
CA VAL A 35 -0.67 -2.38 -7.98
C VAL A 35 -1.52 -2.35 -6.71
N LEU A 36 -2.37 -3.37 -6.55
CA LEU A 36 -3.23 -3.54 -5.39
C LEU A 36 -2.55 -4.42 -4.33
N THR A 37 -2.54 -3.97 -3.08
CA THR A 37 -1.99 -4.73 -1.95
C THR A 37 -3.02 -5.64 -1.29
N HIS A 38 -2.53 -6.55 -0.43
CA HIS A 38 -3.37 -7.15 0.59
C HIS A 38 -3.72 -6.11 1.68
N PHE A 39 -4.58 -6.50 2.62
CA PHE A 39 -4.92 -5.65 3.76
C PHE A 39 -3.72 -5.37 4.65
N LEU A 40 -3.41 -4.09 4.78
CA LEU A 40 -2.39 -3.55 5.67
C LEU A 40 -3.05 -3.06 6.96
N ASP A 41 -2.41 -3.31 8.09
CA ASP A 41 -2.74 -2.66 9.35
C ASP A 41 -2.28 -1.17 9.32
N PRO A 42 -2.62 -0.36 10.34
CA PRO A 42 -2.21 1.04 10.36
C PRO A 42 -0.68 1.25 10.28
N ARG A 43 0.13 0.30 10.77
CA ARG A 43 1.59 0.41 10.73
C ARG A 43 2.14 0.16 9.33
N GLY A 44 1.64 -0.87 8.65
CA GLY A 44 1.97 -1.16 7.26
C GLY A 44 1.51 -0.07 6.29
N GLN A 45 0.38 0.59 6.57
CA GLN A 45 -0.08 1.76 5.80
C GLN A 45 0.95 2.89 5.88
N TYR A 46 1.40 3.22 7.09
CA TYR A 46 2.44 4.24 7.29
C TYR A 46 3.76 3.88 6.61
N ILE A 47 4.22 2.63 6.74
CA ILE A 47 5.45 2.16 6.08
C ILE A 47 5.32 2.34 4.56
N LEU A 48 4.18 1.94 3.98
CA LEU A 48 3.95 2.07 2.54
C LEU A 48 3.92 3.53 2.08
N GLU A 49 3.32 4.44 2.86
CA GLU A 49 3.34 5.88 2.57
C GLU A 49 4.77 6.42 2.51
N VAL A 50 5.62 6.04 3.47
CA VAL A 50 7.03 6.47 3.51
C VAL A 50 7.81 5.90 2.32
N ILE A 51 7.63 4.62 2.00
CA ILE A 51 8.29 3.98 0.85
C ILE A 51 7.84 4.64 -0.45
N CYS A 52 6.52 4.76 -0.67
CA CYS A 52 5.96 5.35 -1.89
C CYS A 52 6.39 6.81 -2.06
N GLY A 53 6.50 7.58 -0.97
CA GLY A 53 6.99 8.96 -1.01
C GLY A 53 8.45 9.12 -1.46
N SER A 54 9.20 8.03 -1.60
CA SER A 54 10.54 8.03 -2.18
C SER A 54 10.55 7.90 -3.71
N TYR A 55 9.40 7.68 -4.33
CA TYR A 55 9.22 7.58 -5.79
C TYR A 55 8.55 8.86 -6.30
N GLU A 56 9.12 9.49 -7.33
CA GLU A 56 8.64 10.79 -7.82
C GLU A 56 7.28 10.70 -8.54
N ASP A 57 7.02 9.57 -9.21
CA ASP A 57 5.87 9.40 -10.08
C ASP A 57 4.77 8.47 -9.54
N LEU A 58 4.88 8.02 -8.28
CA LEU A 58 3.92 7.12 -7.65
C LEU A 58 3.13 7.81 -6.55
N ASN A 59 1.87 7.45 -6.44
CA ASN A 59 1.00 7.78 -5.31
C ASN A 59 0.49 6.50 -4.67
N VAL A 60 0.10 6.61 -3.39
CA VAL A 60 -0.61 5.55 -2.69
C VAL A 60 -1.98 6.05 -2.24
N SER A 61 -3.01 5.23 -2.45
CA SER A 61 -4.37 5.45 -1.96
C SER A 61 -4.81 4.27 -1.10
N PHE A 62 -5.57 4.52 -0.03
CA PHE A 62 -6.00 3.48 0.90
C PHE A 62 -7.51 3.43 1.04
N TYR A 63 -8.07 2.23 0.99
CA TYR A 63 -9.49 2.01 1.25
C TYR A 63 -9.73 0.63 1.87
N GLY A 64 -10.64 0.59 2.85
CA GLY A 64 -11.05 -0.63 3.54
C GLY A 64 -12.54 -0.66 3.87
N GLY A 65 -13.29 0.36 3.44
CA GLY A 65 -14.64 0.66 3.92
C GLY A 65 -14.68 1.78 4.97
N PRO A 66 -15.87 2.10 5.49
CA PRO A 66 -16.06 3.21 6.43
C PRO A 66 -15.49 2.90 7.81
N ASN A 67 -14.63 3.80 8.32
CA ASN A 67 -14.07 3.78 9.69
C ASN A 67 -13.34 2.48 10.10
N VAL A 68 -12.64 1.83 9.16
CA VAL A 68 -11.85 0.62 9.45
C VAL A 68 -10.36 0.92 9.63
N GLU A 69 -9.71 0.12 10.49
CA GLU A 69 -8.26 0.16 10.69
C GLU A 69 -7.51 -0.48 9.53
N ARG A 70 -7.94 -1.67 9.07
CA ARG A 70 -7.27 -2.41 8.01
C ARG A 70 -7.76 -1.94 6.65
N LYS A 71 -6.84 -1.57 5.77
CA LYS A 71 -7.13 -1.06 4.43
C LYS A 71 -6.26 -1.77 3.40
N ARG A 72 -6.78 -1.94 2.19
CA ARG A 72 -5.95 -2.26 1.02
C ARG A 72 -5.39 -0.95 0.48
N ALA A 73 -4.22 -1.02 -0.14
CA ALA A 73 -3.58 0.11 -0.77
C ALA A 73 -3.50 -0.12 -2.29
N ILE A 74 -3.67 0.96 -3.05
CA ILE A 74 -3.34 0.99 -4.48
C ILE A 74 -2.14 1.91 -4.61
N ILE A 75 -1.05 1.36 -5.14
CA ILE A 75 0.14 2.11 -5.54
C ILE A 75 -0.01 2.35 -7.04
N SER A 76 -0.05 3.61 -7.46
CA SER A 76 -0.38 3.94 -8.85
C SER A 76 0.41 5.13 -9.38
N PRO A 77 0.75 5.15 -10.68
CA PRO A 77 1.36 6.32 -11.29
C PRO A 77 0.42 7.54 -11.29
N ASN A 78 1.00 8.73 -11.42
CA ASN A 78 0.29 10.02 -11.44
C ASN A 78 -0.90 10.13 -12.42
N TYR A 79 -0.93 9.34 -13.50
CA TYR A 79 -2.04 9.36 -14.48
C TYR A 79 -3.30 8.61 -14.02
N TYR A 80 -3.20 7.78 -12.99
CA TYR A 80 -4.26 6.89 -12.54
C TYR A 80 -4.85 7.39 -11.22
N GLU A 81 -6.15 7.63 -11.22
CA GLU A 81 -6.91 8.03 -10.03
C GLU A 81 -7.76 6.82 -9.56
N PRO A 82 -7.41 6.19 -8.43
CA PRO A 82 -8.11 5.01 -7.94
C PRO A 82 -9.56 5.31 -7.52
N LYS A 83 -10.48 4.41 -7.88
CA LYS A 83 -11.88 4.41 -7.42
C LYS A 83 -12.07 3.37 -6.33
N GLU A 84 -13.11 3.52 -5.51
CA GLU A 84 -13.43 2.54 -4.45
C GLU A 84 -13.59 1.11 -4.98
N SER A 85 -14.11 0.94 -6.20
CA SER A 85 -14.25 -0.37 -6.87
C SER A 85 -12.92 -1.04 -7.17
N ASP A 86 -11.84 -0.28 -7.35
CA ASP A 86 -10.52 -0.80 -7.71
C ASP A 86 -9.83 -1.49 -6.53
N PHE A 87 -10.30 -1.23 -5.30
CA PHE A 87 -9.80 -1.90 -4.10
C PHE A 87 -10.35 -3.31 -3.92
N ASP A 88 -11.29 -3.74 -4.77
CA ASP A 88 -11.79 -5.12 -4.81
C ASP A 88 -12.22 -5.59 -3.41
N LEU A 89 -13.12 -4.80 -2.81
CA LEU A 89 -13.68 -5.06 -1.48
C LEU A 89 -15.14 -5.52 -1.61
N THR A 90 -15.50 -6.51 -0.81
CA THR A 90 -16.88 -6.99 -0.67
C THR A 90 -17.25 -7.05 0.80
N LEU A 91 -18.38 -6.44 1.16
CA LEU A 91 -18.95 -6.52 2.51
C LEU A 91 -19.72 -7.83 2.65
N MET A 92 -19.42 -8.60 3.70
CA MET A 92 -20.16 -9.80 4.05
C MET A 92 -20.90 -9.56 5.37
N GLU A 93 -22.21 -9.73 5.37
CA GLU A 93 -23.05 -9.73 6.57
C GLU A 93 -23.22 -11.17 7.04
N ILE A 94 -22.95 -11.42 8.33
CA ILE A 94 -23.14 -12.73 8.95
C ILE A 94 -24.36 -12.63 9.85
N ASP A 95 -25.46 -13.21 9.41
CA ASP A 95 -26.67 -13.39 10.21
C ASP A 95 -26.61 -14.73 10.93
N TYR A 96 -26.59 -14.71 12.26
CA TYR A 96 -26.47 -15.90 13.11
C TYR A 96 -27.71 -16.01 14.03
N PRO A 97 -28.40 -17.17 14.06
CA PRO A 97 -29.65 -17.36 14.80
C PRO A 97 -29.49 -17.45 16.32
#